data_AF-A0AAQ4DT46-F1
#
_entry.id   AF-A0AAQ4DT46-F1
#
_cell.length_a   1.000
_cell.length_b   1.000
_cell.length_c   1.000
_cell.angle_alpha   90.00
_cell.angle_beta   90.00
_cell.angle_gamma   90.00
#
_symmetry.space_group_name_H-M   'P 1'
#
loop_
_entity.id
_entity.type
_entity.pdbx_description
1 polymer ?
#
loop_
_entity_poly.entity_id
_entity_poly.type
_entity_poly.pdbx_seq_one_letter_code
_entity_poly.pdbx_strand_id
1 'polypeptide(L)'
;MNQRTYLGARLSVLDVAKDAVERFIKIRQRDSASRGDRYMLLTFEEPPANIKAGWKENHATFMSELKNLQASGLTTLGPALKNAFDLLNINRMQTGIDTYGQGRCPFYLEPSVLVVITDGNRLTSSAGVHEELTLPMHSAVPGSELTKEPFRWDQRTFALVLRMAGTQAPTQDAPLTSDASPIDDMCEVTGGRSFCVSSHRLLVQSLEALVAKVQGGVVINFERAAEDVWEPNWQSCRRLIYVQRSAQKGYS
;
A
#
# COMPACT_ATOMS: atom_id res chain seq x y z
N MET A 1 12.06 -12.27 4.94
CA MET A 1 11.25 -13.15 4.06
C MET A 1 11.96 -14.38 3.45
N ASN A 2 13.12 -14.84 3.95
CA ASN A 2 13.73 -16.11 3.50
C ASN A 2 13.18 -17.37 4.19
N GLN A 3 12.27 -17.19 5.16
CA GLN A 3 11.64 -18.29 5.88
C GLN A 3 10.81 -19.17 4.93
N ARG A 4 10.78 -20.48 5.22
CA ARG A 4 10.04 -21.46 4.41
C ARG A 4 8.59 -21.57 4.88
N THR A 5 7.71 -21.86 3.94
CA THR A 5 6.27 -22.05 4.21
C THR A 5 5.90 -23.53 4.29
N TYR A 6 4.75 -23.84 4.88
CA TYR A 6 4.21 -25.20 4.92
C TYR A 6 3.88 -25.79 3.54
N LEU A 7 3.78 -24.96 2.48
CA LEU A 7 3.41 -25.36 1.12
C LEU A 7 4.50 -26.15 0.38
N GLY A 8 5.70 -26.27 0.97
CA GLY A 8 6.75 -27.16 0.46
C GLY A 8 8.14 -26.73 0.89
N ALA A 9 9.08 -27.68 0.89
CA ALA A 9 10.44 -27.47 1.37
C ALA A 9 11.27 -26.43 0.60
N ARG A 10 10.81 -25.95 -0.57
CA ARG A 10 11.53 -25.00 -1.44
C ARG A 10 10.89 -23.61 -1.54
N LEU A 11 9.63 -23.44 -1.11
CA LEU A 11 8.91 -22.18 -1.28
C LEU A 11 9.19 -21.26 -0.08
N SER A 12 9.92 -20.17 -0.34
CA SER A 12 10.09 -19.09 0.61
C SER A 12 8.84 -18.22 0.70
N VAL A 13 8.72 -17.44 1.78
CA VAL A 13 7.65 -16.43 1.88
C VAL A 13 7.74 -15.37 0.78
N LEU A 14 8.96 -15.07 0.29
CA LEU A 14 9.13 -14.20 -0.88
C LEU A 14 8.51 -14.81 -2.14
N ASP A 15 8.65 -16.12 -2.36
CA ASP A 15 8.04 -16.78 -3.53
C ASP A 15 6.51 -16.71 -3.48
N VAL A 16 5.94 -16.86 -2.28
CA VAL A 16 4.49 -16.65 -2.08
C VAL A 16 4.09 -15.20 -2.34
N ALA A 17 4.91 -14.23 -1.91
CA ALA A 17 4.67 -12.81 -2.21
C ALA A 17 4.71 -12.52 -3.72
N LYS A 18 5.66 -13.10 -4.46
CA LYS A 18 5.73 -12.99 -5.92
C LYS A 18 4.47 -13.56 -6.58
N ASP A 19 4.06 -14.77 -6.20
CA ASP A 19 2.82 -15.39 -6.70
C ASP A 19 1.58 -14.55 -6.36
N ALA A 20 1.54 -13.94 -5.17
CA ALA A 20 0.47 -13.03 -4.76
C ALA A 20 0.36 -11.82 -5.69
N VAL A 21 1.49 -11.20 -6.04
CA VAL A 21 1.53 -10.05 -6.98
C VAL A 21 1.05 -10.47 -8.37
N GLU A 22 1.52 -11.61 -8.88
CA GLU A 22 1.07 -12.10 -10.20
C GLU A 22 -0.44 -12.37 -10.22
N ARG A 23 -0.97 -12.99 -9.16
CA ARG A 23 -2.41 -13.26 -9.01
C ARG A 23 -3.21 -11.98 -8.87
N PHE A 24 -2.72 -11.01 -8.09
CA PHE A 24 -3.36 -9.70 -7.94
C PHE A 24 -3.57 -9.04 -9.31
N ILE A 25 -2.53 -8.98 -10.14
CA ILE A 25 -2.60 -8.39 -11.48
C ILE A 25 -3.61 -9.16 -12.35
N LYS A 26 -3.58 -10.50 -12.33
CA LYS A 26 -4.54 -11.34 -13.08
C LYS A 26 -5.99 -11.13 -12.65
N ILE A 27 -6.26 -10.99 -11.35
CA ILE A 27 -7.61 -10.72 -10.84
C ILE A 27 -8.05 -9.31 -11.24
N ARG A 28 -7.15 -8.31 -11.11
CA ARG A 28 -7.41 -6.92 -11.49
C ARG A 28 -7.69 -6.75 -12.98
N GLN A 29 -7.00 -7.50 -13.85
CA GLN A 29 -7.22 -7.50 -15.30
C GLN A 29 -8.63 -7.94 -15.73
N ARG A 30 -9.41 -8.58 -14.84
CA ARG A 30 -10.81 -8.91 -15.10
C ARG A 30 -11.71 -7.67 -15.11
N ASP A 31 -11.28 -6.60 -14.42
CA ASP A 31 -11.98 -5.32 -14.40
C ASP A 31 -11.58 -4.48 -15.62
N SER A 32 -12.57 -3.97 -16.35
CA SER A 32 -12.35 -3.05 -17.48
C SER A 32 -11.60 -1.77 -17.11
N ALA A 33 -11.73 -1.31 -15.86
CA ALA A 33 -11.04 -0.12 -15.35
C ALA A 33 -9.51 -0.32 -15.25
N SER A 34 -9.02 -1.56 -15.27
CA SER A 34 -7.59 -1.88 -15.14
C SER A 34 -6.73 -1.51 -16.34
N ARG A 35 -7.33 -1.19 -17.50
CA ARG A 35 -6.60 -0.88 -18.74
C ARG A 35 -5.68 0.34 -18.63
N GLY A 36 -5.96 1.25 -17.69
CA GLY A 36 -5.15 2.43 -17.41
C GLY A 36 -4.18 2.27 -16.24
N ASP A 37 -4.18 1.12 -15.56
CA ASP A 37 -3.35 0.92 -14.37
C ASP A 37 -1.86 0.86 -14.75
N ARG A 38 -1.03 1.55 -13.97
CA ARG A 38 0.43 1.45 -14.04
C ARG A 38 0.94 0.81 -12.76
N TYR A 39 1.90 -0.10 -12.89
CA TYR A 39 2.47 -0.82 -11.76
C TYR A 39 3.91 -0.37 -11.53
N MET A 40 4.24 -0.08 -10.27
CA MET A 40 5.61 0.15 -9.82
C MET A 40 6.03 -0.96 -8.87
N LEU A 41 7.31 -1.30 -8.87
CA LEU A 41 7.91 -2.27 -7.96
C LEU A 41 9.01 -1.59 -7.14
N LEU A 42 8.79 -1.57 -5.82
CA LEU A 42 9.74 -1.02 -4.86
C LEU A 42 10.12 -2.11 -3.85
N THR A 43 11.37 -2.06 -3.38
CA THR A 43 11.92 -2.93 -2.34
C THR A 43 12.37 -2.11 -1.13
N PHE A 44 12.81 -2.79 -0.06
CA PHE A 44 13.32 -2.16 1.17
C PHE A 44 14.80 -1.80 1.10
N GLU A 45 15.40 -1.85 -0.09
CA GLU A 45 16.78 -1.39 -0.29
C GLU A 45 16.88 0.14 -0.12
N GLU A 46 18.11 0.64 -0.05
CA GLU A 46 18.36 2.07 -0.01
C GLU A 46 18.23 2.71 -1.41
N PRO A 47 17.78 3.96 -1.50
CA PRO A 47 17.81 4.71 -2.76
C PRO A 47 19.23 4.80 -3.35
N PRO A 48 19.41 4.64 -4.67
CA PRO A 48 18.38 4.49 -5.71
C PRO A 48 17.97 3.03 -6.02
N ALA A 49 18.59 2.04 -5.37
CA ALA A 49 18.38 0.62 -5.68
C ALA A 49 17.00 0.09 -5.26
N ASN A 50 16.29 0.84 -4.42
CA ASN A 50 14.94 0.53 -3.96
C ASN A 50 13.88 0.50 -5.07
N ILE A 51 14.08 1.20 -6.19
CA ILE A 51 13.14 1.21 -7.32
C ILE A 51 13.59 0.15 -8.33
N LYS A 52 12.82 -0.94 -8.46
CA LYS A 52 13.09 -1.99 -9.45
C LYS A 52 12.33 -1.75 -10.75
N ALA A 53 11.08 -1.31 -10.65
CA ALA A 53 10.29 -0.87 -11.80
C ALA A 53 9.58 0.46 -11.46
N GLY A 54 9.91 1.52 -12.18
CA GLY A 54 9.35 2.85 -11.97
C GLY A 54 8.14 3.17 -12.85
N TRP A 55 7.68 4.41 -12.81
CA TRP A 55 6.49 4.91 -13.55
C TRP A 55 6.54 4.74 -15.07
N LYS A 56 7.74 4.74 -15.65
CA LYS A 56 7.95 4.69 -17.11
C LYS A 56 8.11 3.26 -17.65
N GLU A 57 8.22 2.28 -16.76
CA GLU A 57 8.47 0.90 -17.15
C GLU A 57 7.21 0.19 -17.64
N ASN A 58 7.40 -0.75 -18.57
CA ASN A 58 6.30 -1.55 -19.10
C ASN A 58 6.05 -2.79 -18.22
N HIS A 59 4.93 -3.47 -18.50
CA HIS A 59 4.55 -4.67 -17.75
C HIS A 59 5.57 -5.80 -17.83
N ALA A 60 6.29 -5.94 -18.95
CA ALA A 60 7.30 -6.99 -19.12
C ALA A 60 8.53 -6.75 -18.21
N THR A 61 9.03 -5.50 -18.14
CA THR A 61 10.10 -5.12 -17.22
C THR A 61 9.68 -5.38 -15.78
N PHE A 62 8.47 -4.96 -15.38
CA PHE A 62 7.93 -5.20 -14.05
C PHE A 62 7.94 -6.70 -13.69
N MET A 63 7.44 -7.56 -14.58
CA MET A 63 7.39 -9.00 -14.34
C MET A 63 8.77 -9.66 -14.31
N SER A 64 9.73 -9.15 -15.09
CA SER A 64 11.12 -9.61 -15.06
C SER A 64 11.77 -9.28 -13.72
N GLU A 65 11.66 -8.03 -13.28
CA GLU A 65 12.20 -7.58 -11.99
C GLU A 65 11.56 -8.29 -10.81
N LEU A 66 10.23 -8.50 -10.84
CA LEU A 66 9.51 -9.26 -9.81
C LEU A 66 10.05 -10.68 -9.66
N LYS A 67 10.35 -11.36 -10.77
CA LYS A 67 10.91 -12.72 -10.76
C LYS A 67 12.32 -12.74 -10.16
N ASN A 68 13.13 -11.74 -10.50
CA ASN A 68 14.53 -11.65 -10.08
C ASN A 68 14.73 -11.13 -8.64
N LEU A 69 13.68 -10.64 -7.96
CA LEU A 69 13.79 -10.19 -6.57
C LEU A 69 14.43 -11.22 -5.66
N GLN A 70 15.34 -10.76 -4.81
CA GLN A 70 15.96 -11.54 -3.76
C GLN A 70 15.62 -10.93 -2.40
N ALA A 71 15.35 -11.77 -1.40
CA ALA A 71 15.12 -11.31 -0.03
C ALA A 71 16.47 -11.13 0.67
N SER A 72 17.13 -10.02 0.37
CA SER A 72 18.37 -9.57 1.01
C SER A 72 18.15 -8.24 1.72
N GLY A 73 18.77 -8.08 2.89
CA GLY A 73 18.72 -6.83 3.65
C GLY A 73 17.81 -6.87 4.88
N LEU A 74 17.59 -5.68 5.42
CA LEU A 74 16.85 -5.44 6.66
C LEU A 74 15.39 -5.05 6.37
N THR A 75 14.56 -5.08 7.41
CA THR A 75 13.14 -4.72 7.35
C THR A 75 12.93 -3.22 7.63
N THR A 76 13.49 -2.36 6.77
CA THR A 76 13.42 -0.88 6.84
C THR A 76 12.10 -0.33 6.30
N LEU A 77 10.98 -0.77 6.88
CA LEU A 77 9.64 -0.44 6.40
C LEU A 77 9.36 1.08 6.38
N GLY A 78 9.75 1.82 7.43
CA GLY A 78 9.54 3.27 7.51
C GLY A 78 10.19 4.05 6.37
N PRO A 79 11.52 3.94 6.17
CA PRO A 79 12.20 4.54 5.02
C PRO A 79 11.64 4.08 3.66
N ALA A 80 11.32 2.80 3.51
CA ALA A 80 10.77 2.28 2.26
C ALA A 80 9.40 2.89 1.91
N LEU A 81 8.49 2.99 2.88
CA LEU A 81 7.20 3.65 2.71
C LEU A 81 7.35 5.13 2.38
N LYS A 82 8.23 5.84 3.10
CA LYS A 82 8.53 7.24 2.80
C LYS A 82 8.99 7.42 1.36
N ASN A 83 9.94 6.61 0.91
CA ASN A 83 10.46 6.68 -0.47
C ASN A 83 9.36 6.37 -1.50
N ALA A 84 8.43 5.46 -1.19
CA ALA A 84 7.28 5.19 -2.04
C ALA A 84 6.34 6.40 -2.14
N PHE A 85 6.01 7.03 -1.01
CA PHE A 85 5.19 8.24 -1.01
C PHE A 85 5.87 9.41 -1.72
N ASP A 86 7.17 9.62 -1.50
CA ASP A 86 7.95 10.64 -2.20
C ASP A 86 7.92 10.42 -3.71
N LEU A 87 8.09 9.18 -4.19
CA LEU A 87 8.01 8.85 -5.62
C LEU A 87 6.62 9.16 -6.20
N LEU A 88 5.55 8.80 -5.48
CA LEU A 88 4.18 9.14 -5.90
C LEU A 88 3.98 10.66 -5.95
N ASN A 89 4.44 11.39 -4.94
CA ASN A 89 4.28 12.84 -4.86
C ASN A 89 5.08 13.58 -5.95
N ILE A 90 6.24 13.07 -6.35
CA ILE A 90 7.00 13.62 -7.49
C ILE A 90 6.18 13.55 -8.78
N ASN A 91 5.46 12.44 -9.02
CA ASN A 91 4.59 12.32 -10.20
C ASN A 91 3.43 13.31 -10.16
N ARG A 92 2.80 13.49 -8.98
CA ARG A 92 1.73 14.48 -8.78
C ARG A 92 2.18 15.92 -9.06
N MET A 93 3.43 16.23 -8.71
CA MET A 93 3.99 17.54 -9.00
C MET A 93 4.23 17.73 -10.50
N GLN A 94 4.66 16.68 -11.21
CA GLN A 94 4.82 16.74 -12.67
C GLN A 94 3.49 16.98 -13.38
N THR A 95 2.38 16.42 -12.86
CA THR A 95 1.03 16.64 -13.40
C THR A 95 0.40 17.94 -12.92
N GLY A 96 0.91 18.53 -11.84
CA GLY A 96 0.44 19.82 -11.32
C GLY A 96 -0.96 19.75 -10.71
N ILE A 97 -1.39 18.60 -10.19
CA ILE A 97 -2.72 18.41 -9.60
C ILE A 97 -2.87 19.03 -8.20
N ASP A 98 -1.76 19.25 -7.50
CA ASP A 98 -1.76 19.88 -6.19
C ASP A 98 -1.74 21.41 -6.33
N THR A 99 -2.94 22.02 -6.37
CA THR A 99 -3.15 23.46 -6.59
C THR A 99 -3.05 24.30 -5.32
N TYR A 100 -1.89 24.27 -4.66
CA TYR A 100 -1.66 25.08 -3.46
C TYR A 100 -1.92 26.57 -3.72
N GLY A 101 -2.69 27.20 -2.83
CA GLY A 101 -3.10 28.61 -2.96
C GLY A 101 -4.36 28.85 -3.79
N GLN A 102 -4.87 27.86 -4.54
CA GLN A 102 -6.12 27.97 -5.34
C GLN A 102 -7.27 27.10 -4.80
N GLY A 103 -7.10 26.53 -3.60
CA GLY A 103 -8.03 25.59 -3.01
C GLY A 103 -7.74 24.13 -3.39
N ARG A 104 -8.54 23.20 -2.88
CA ARG A 104 -8.44 21.76 -3.18
C ARG A 104 -9.52 21.38 -4.18
N CYS A 105 -9.14 20.68 -5.25
CA CYS A 105 -10.04 20.25 -6.32
C CYS A 105 -10.26 18.72 -6.25
N PRO A 106 -11.40 18.22 -5.75
CA PRO A 106 -11.66 16.77 -5.60
C PRO A 106 -11.74 15.96 -6.88
N PHE A 107 -11.85 16.63 -8.03
CA PHE A 107 -11.93 16.02 -9.35
C PHE A 107 -10.57 15.87 -10.05
N TYR A 108 -9.50 16.46 -9.50
CA TYR A 108 -8.11 16.24 -9.95
C TYR A 108 -7.49 15.12 -9.13
N LEU A 109 -7.66 13.89 -9.63
CA LEU A 109 -7.27 12.67 -8.94
C LEU A 109 -6.19 11.92 -9.69
N GLU A 110 -5.17 11.50 -8.95
CA GLU A 110 -4.17 10.53 -9.39
C GLU A 110 -4.17 9.37 -8.39
N PRO A 111 -5.25 8.56 -8.40
CA PRO A 111 -5.48 7.57 -7.36
C PRO A 111 -4.36 6.54 -7.38
N SER A 112 -3.71 6.40 -6.23
CA SER A 112 -2.54 5.53 -6.07
C SER A 112 -2.79 4.55 -4.92
N VAL A 113 -2.50 3.28 -5.16
CA VAL A 113 -2.64 2.24 -4.14
C VAL A 113 -1.30 1.62 -3.88
N LEU A 114 -0.83 1.72 -2.63
CA LEU A 114 0.36 1.06 -2.17
C LEU A 114 -0.02 -0.30 -1.57
N VAL A 115 0.54 -1.38 -2.09
CA VAL A 115 0.36 -2.73 -1.53
C VAL A 115 1.67 -3.18 -0.92
N VAL A 116 1.72 -3.18 0.41
CA VAL A 116 2.88 -3.58 1.20
C VAL A 116 2.77 -5.07 1.49
N ILE A 117 3.74 -5.87 1.05
CA ILE A 117 3.81 -7.29 1.39
C ILE A 117 4.97 -7.49 2.35
N THR A 118 4.67 -8.00 3.55
CA THR A 118 5.65 -8.18 4.62
C THR A 118 5.43 -9.50 5.33
N ASP A 119 6.45 -10.03 6.01
CA ASP A 119 6.33 -11.23 6.84
C ASP A 119 5.81 -10.94 8.25
N GLY A 120 5.62 -9.66 8.63
CA GLY A 120 5.04 -9.28 9.93
C GLY A 120 5.95 -9.51 11.13
N ASN A 121 7.23 -9.84 10.88
CA ASN A 121 8.24 -9.93 11.91
C ASN A 121 8.71 -8.52 12.35
N ARG A 122 9.54 -8.46 13.40
CA ARG A 122 10.03 -7.17 13.94
C ARG A 122 10.73 -6.34 12.87
N LEU A 123 10.58 -5.02 12.97
CA LEU A 123 11.23 -4.07 12.06
C LEU A 123 12.69 -3.95 12.43
N THR A 124 13.58 -3.99 11.44
CA THR A 124 15.03 -3.98 11.66
C THR A 124 15.67 -2.89 10.83
N SER A 125 16.62 -2.20 11.44
CA SER A 125 17.42 -1.14 10.83
C SER A 125 18.89 -1.33 11.22
N SER A 126 19.78 -0.56 10.62
CA SER A 126 21.20 -0.52 11.00
C SER A 126 21.40 -0.12 12.47
N ALA A 127 20.46 0.62 13.06
CA ALA A 127 20.48 1.03 14.47
C ALA A 127 19.91 -0.01 15.45
N GLY A 128 19.31 -1.10 14.94
CA GLY A 128 18.71 -2.15 15.75
C GLY A 128 17.28 -2.50 15.37
N VAL A 129 16.60 -3.19 16.29
CA VAL A 129 15.23 -3.67 16.14
C VAL A 129 14.26 -2.63 16.70
N HIS A 130 13.24 -2.28 15.92
CA HIS A 130 12.19 -1.32 16.28
C HIS A 130 10.85 -2.03 16.39
N GLU A 131 10.08 -1.69 17.43
CA GLU A 131 8.72 -2.19 17.62
C GLU A 131 7.67 -1.28 16.96
N GLU A 132 7.97 0.01 16.84
CA GLU A 132 7.07 1.02 16.29
C GLU A 132 7.48 1.44 14.87
N LEU A 133 6.49 1.64 14.00
CA LEU A 133 6.71 2.15 12.65
C LEU A 133 6.70 3.67 12.67
N THR A 134 7.89 4.27 12.64
CA THR A 134 8.04 5.72 12.46
C THR A 134 8.48 6.04 11.04
N LEU A 135 7.78 6.98 10.40
CA LEU A 135 8.16 7.52 9.10
C LEU A 135 9.10 8.72 9.33
N PRO A 136 10.26 8.78 8.66
CA PRO A 136 11.07 10.00 8.67
C PRO A 136 10.30 11.13 7.99
N MET A 137 9.87 12.14 8.75
CA MET A 137 9.02 13.22 8.24
C MET A 137 9.78 14.24 7.36
N HIS A 138 11.10 14.13 7.26
CA HIS A 138 11.93 15.02 6.45
C HIS A 138 11.96 14.52 4.99
N SER A 139 11.14 15.11 4.12
CA SER A 139 11.23 14.86 2.68
C SER A 139 12.13 15.89 2.00
N ALA A 140 12.97 15.43 1.07
CA ALA A 140 13.78 16.30 0.22
C ALA A 140 13.02 16.72 -1.06
N VAL A 141 11.77 16.25 -1.21
CA VAL A 141 10.93 16.58 -2.36
C VAL A 141 10.50 18.06 -2.25
N PRO A 142 10.76 18.89 -3.27
CA PRO A 142 10.30 20.28 -3.28
C PRO A 142 8.80 20.38 -3.05
N GLY A 143 8.32 21.37 -2.28
CA GLY A 143 6.89 21.53 -2.00
C GLY A 143 6.31 20.55 -0.97
N SER A 144 7.14 19.66 -0.40
CA SER A 144 6.73 18.81 0.72
C SER A 144 6.40 19.62 1.97
N GLU A 145 7.03 20.79 2.15
CA GLU A 145 6.77 21.75 3.22
C GLU A 145 5.32 22.30 3.25
N LEU A 146 4.60 22.21 2.12
CA LEU A 146 3.21 22.65 2.00
C LEU A 146 2.20 21.60 2.52
N THR A 147 2.69 20.44 2.95
CA THR A 147 1.89 19.31 3.44
C THR A 147 2.51 18.73 4.69
N LYS A 148 1.68 18.47 5.72
CA LYS A 148 2.16 17.88 6.98
C LYS A 148 2.40 16.38 6.88
N GLU A 149 1.53 15.69 6.14
CA GLU A 149 1.53 14.23 6.02
C GLU A 149 2.30 13.80 4.76
N PRO A 150 2.96 12.62 4.78
CA PRO A 150 3.73 12.13 3.63
C PRO A 150 2.84 11.63 2.49
N PHE A 151 1.59 11.26 2.79
CA PHE A 151 0.63 10.75 1.82
C PHE A 151 -0.41 11.82 1.45
N ARG A 152 -1.13 11.59 0.35
CA ARG A 152 -2.25 12.43 -0.12
C ARG A 152 -3.59 11.73 0.07
N TRP A 153 -4.66 12.51 0.04
CA TRP A 153 -6.06 12.07 0.21
C TRP A 153 -6.54 10.98 -0.76
N ASP A 154 -5.90 10.82 -1.92
CA ASP A 154 -6.21 9.81 -2.94
C ASP A 154 -5.14 8.69 -3.00
N GLN A 155 -4.24 8.66 -2.01
CA GLN A 155 -3.25 7.61 -1.81
C GLN A 155 -3.69 6.69 -0.67
N ARG A 156 -3.78 5.39 -0.95
CA ARG A 156 -4.25 4.39 0.02
C ARG A 156 -3.23 3.28 0.19
N THR A 157 -3.03 2.83 1.43
CA THR A 157 -2.10 1.74 1.75
C THR A 157 -2.85 0.48 2.17
N PHE A 158 -2.55 -0.64 1.52
CA PHE A 158 -2.98 -1.96 1.92
C PHE A 158 -1.76 -2.77 2.31
N ALA A 159 -1.90 -3.62 3.33
CA ALA A 159 -0.84 -4.52 3.74
C ALA A 159 -1.29 -5.98 3.65
N LEU A 160 -0.42 -6.84 3.13
CA LEU A 160 -0.54 -8.30 3.20
C LEU A 160 0.56 -8.79 4.14
N VAL A 161 0.18 -9.17 5.35
CA VAL A 161 1.09 -9.68 6.37
C VAL A 161 1.09 -11.20 6.28
N LEU A 162 2.16 -11.76 5.71
CA LEU A 162 2.30 -13.19 5.42
C LEU A 162 2.77 -13.96 6.66
N ARG A 163 1.86 -14.23 7.60
CA ARG A 163 2.08 -15.09 8.78
C ARG A 163 1.91 -16.58 8.46
N MET A 164 2.59 -17.05 7.43
CA MET A 164 2.54 -18.47 7.06
C MET A 164 3.51 -19.28 7.91
N ALA A 165 2.98 -20.09 8.83
CA ALA A 165 3.78 -20.99 9.64
C ALA A 165 4.44 -22.09 8.78
N GLY A 166 5.55 -22.65 9.28
CA GLY A 166 6.19 -23.81 8.66
C GLY A 166 5.39 -25.11 8.83
N THR A 167 4.51 -25.15 9.83
CA THR A 167 3.54 -26.23 10.05
C THR A 167 2.16 -25.80 9.57
N GLN A 168 1.39 -26.75 9.04
CA GLN A 168 0.03 -26.47 8.58
C GLN A 168 -0.84 -26.13 9.79
N ALA A 169 -1.32 -24.88 9.86
CA ALA A 169 -2.32 -24.49 10.86
C ALA A 169 -3.64 -25.22 10.56
N PRO A 170 -4.40 -25.64 11.58
CA PRO A 170 -5.74 -26.19 11.36
C PRO A 170 -6.59 -25.15 10.63
N THR A 171 -7.22 -25.57 9.53
CA THR A 171 -8.10 -24.72 8.73
C THR A 171 -9.35 -24.38 9.54
N GLN A 172 -9.29 -23.30 10.31
CA GLN A 172 -10.49 -22.65 10.80
C GLN A 172 -10.99 -21.69 9.71
N ASP A 173 -12.30 -21.70 9.45
CA ASP A 173 -12.99 -20.67 8.67
C ASP A 173 -13.03 -19.38 9.50
N ALA A 174 -11.85 -18.79 9.70
CA ALA A 174 -11.72 -17.50 10.36
C ALA A 174 -11.98 -16.39 9.33
N PRO A 175 -12.72 -15.33 9.70
CA PRO A 175 -12.89 -14.16 8.84
C PRO A 175 -11.53 -13.51 8.55
N LEU A 176 -11.46 -12.70 7.48
CA LEU A 176 -10.29 -11.87 7.19
C LEU A 176 -10.05 -10.90 8.36
N THR A 177 -9.00 -11.13 9.14
CA THR A 177 -8.62 -10.30 10.29
C THR A 177 -7.45 -9.37 9.94
N SER A 178 -7.42 -8.23 10.63
CA SER A 178 -6.21 -7.42 10.78
C SER A 178 -5.25 -8.13 11.74
N ASP A 179 -3.96 -7.89 11.58
CA ASP A 179 -2.95 -8.32 12.55
C ASP A 179 -2.56 -7.14 13.44
N ALA A 180 -2.10 -7.34 14.67
CA ALA A 180 -1.56 -6.22 15.48
C ALA A 180 -0.14 -5.86 15.01
N SER A 181 0.01 -5.51 13.73
CA SER A 181 1.26 -5.16 13.07
C SER A 181 1.43 -3.63 13.03
N PRO A 182 2.66 -3.09 13.14
CA PRO A 182 2.89 -1.64 13.08
C PRO A 182 2.43 -0.94 11.78
N ILE A 183 2.15 -1.70 10.71
CA ILE A 183 1.64 -1.18 9.43
C ILE A 183 0.13 -0.90 9.46
N ASP A 184 -0.60 -1.43 10.45
CA ASP A 184 -2.05 -1.33 10.53
C ASP A 184 -2.51 0.12 10.68
N ASP A 185 -1.87 0.87 11.57
CA ASP A 185 -2.15 2.28 11.80
C ASP A 185 -1.97 3.10 10.52
N MET A 186 -0.93 2.78 9.73
CA MET A 186 -0.69 3.43 8.43
C MET A 186 -1.76 3.08 7.40
N CYS A 187 -2.21 1.82 7.38
CA CYS A 187 -3.30 1.40 6.51
C CYS A 187 -4.60 2.11 6.89
N GLU A 188 -4.91 2.24 8.18
CA GLU A 188 -6.11 2.91 8.66
C GLU A 188 -6.09 4.41 8.37
N VAL A 189 -4.97 5.08 8.65
CA VAL A 189 -4.80 6.53 8.43
C VAL A 189 -4.92 6.90 6.95
N THR A 190 -4.45 6.03 6.05
CA THR A 190 -4.59 6.23 4.60
C THR A 190 -5.94 5.76 4.03
N GLY A 191 -6.87 5.26 4.85
CA GLY A 191 -8.18 4.76 4.39
C GLY A 191 -8.12 3.40 3.67
N GLY A 192 -7.07 2.64 3.91
CA GLY A 192 -6.88 1.27 3.45
C GLY A 192 -7.16 0.22 4.52
N ARG A 193 -6.48 -0.94 4.43
CA ARG A 193 -6.67 -2.09 5.33
C ARG A 193 -5.47 -3.03 5.27
N SER A 194 -5.07 -3.62 6.40
CA SER A 194 -4.14 -4.74 6.43
C SER A 194 -4.89 -6.09 6.48
N PHE A 195 -4.26 -7.13 5.96
CA PHE A 195 -4.76 -8.49 5.96
C PHE A 195 -3.73 -9.43 6.57
N CYS A 196 -4.13 -10.18 7.59
CA CYS A 196 -3.34 -11.27 8.15
C CYS A 196 -3.51 -12.54 7.32
N VAL A 197 -2.46 -12.97 6.64
CA VAL A 197 -2.47 -14.13 5.74
C VAL A 197 -1.70 -15.29 6.37
N SER A 198 -2.44 -16.26 6.91
CA SER A 198 -1.85 -17.48 7.49
C SER A 198 -1.92 -18.70 6.56
N SER A 199 -2.73 -18.66 5.51
CA SER A 199 -2.90 -19.77 4.55
C SER A 199 -3.04 -19.29 3.12
N HIS A 200 -2.77 -20.18 2.16
CA HIS A 200 -2.94 -19.91 0.73
C HIS A 200 -4.38 -19.51 0.37
N ARG A 201 -5.38 -20.13 1.02
CA ARG A 201 -6.79 -19.78 0.81
C ARG A 201 -7.08 -18.34 1.27
N LEU A 202 -6.62 -17.97 2.46
CA LEU A 202 -6.78 -16.60 2.98
C LEU A 202 -6.04 -15.58 2.12
N LEU A 203 -4.90 -15.95 1.55
CA LEU A 203 -4.19 -15.09 0.58
C LEU A 203 -5.10 -14.75 -0.60
N VAL A 204 -5.71 -15.76 -1.25
CA VAL A 204 -6.60 -15.55 -2.40
C VAL A 204 -7.79 -14.67 -2.02
N GLN A 205 -8.45 -14.97 -0.89
CA GLN A 205 -9.57 -14.16 -0.40
C GLN A 205 -9.16 -12.71 -0.09
N SER A 206 -7.98 -12.51 0.47
CA SER A 206 -7.44 -11.17 0.76
C SER A 206 -7.17 -10.40 -0.53
N LEU A 207 -6.63 -11.05 -1.56
CA LEU A 207 -6.40 -10.45 -2.88
C LEU A 207 -7.71 -10.03 -3.55
N GLU A 208 -8.74 -10.88 -3.53
CA GLU A 208 -10.06 -10.56 -4.06
C GLU A 208 -10.69 -9.37 -3.32
N ALA A 209 -10.62 -9.36 -1.98
CA ALA A 209 -11.08 -8.26 -1.16
C ALA A 209 -10.29 -6.96 -1.41
N LEU A 210 -8.99 -7.06 -1.66
CA LEU A 210 -8.14 -5.92 -2.00
C LEU A 210 -8.56 -5.32 -3.35
N VAL A 211 -8.65 -6.15 -4.40
CA VAL A 211 -9.06 -5.71 -5.76
C VAL A 211 -10.42 -5.01 -5.74
N ALA A 212 -11.40 -5.56 -5.01
CA ALA A 212 -12.72 -4.96 -4.88
C ALA A 212 -12.69 -3.54 -4.27
N LYS A 213 -11.67 -3.25 -3.45
CA LYS A 213 -11.48 -1.93 -2.84
C LYS A 213 -10.64 -0.98 -3.71
N VAL A 214 -9.91 -1.45 -4.73
CA VAL A 214 -9.09 -0.58 -5.60
C VAL A 214 -10.00 0.25 -6.50
N GLN A 215 -10.41 1.40 -5.99
CA GLN A 215 -11.32 2.33 -6.64
C GLN A 215 -10.76 3.74 -6.50
N GLY A 216 -10.92 4.56 -7.54
CA GLY A 216 -10.57 5.97 -7.49
C GLY A 216 -11.54 6.75 -6.61
N GLY A 217 -11.00 7.65 -5.81
CA GLY A 217 -11.78 8.53 -4.94
C GLY A 217 -10.88 9.28 -3.98
N VAL A 218 -11.51 10.06 -3.11
CA VAL A 218 -10.84 10.84 -2.07
C VAL A 218 -11.19 10.30 -0.70
N VAL A 219 -10.21 10.18 0.17
CA VAL A 219 -10.42 9.82 1.56
C VAL A 219 -10.66 11.10 2.36
N ILE A 220 -11.80 11.17 3.03
CA ILE A 220 -12.17 12.27 3.91
C ILE A 220 -12.33 11.74 5.32
N ASN A 221 -11.73 12.46 6.27
CA ASN A 221 -11.87 12.20 7.70
C ASN A 221 -13.09 12.95 8.22
N PHE A 222 -14.03 12.20 8.80
CA PHE A 222 -15.20 12.75 9.46
C PHE A 222 -14.99 12.67 10.96
N GLU A 223 -14.97 13.84 11.60
CA GLU A 223 -14.89 13.97 13.05
C GLU A 223 -16.17 14.60 13.56
N ARG A 224 -16.54 14.23 14.79
CA ARG A 224 -17.68 14.85 15.44
C ARG A 224 -17.31 16.29 15.80
N ALA A 225 -18.12 17.26 15.35
CA ALA A 225 -18.05 18.61 15.88
C ALA A 225 -18.36 18.57 17.39
N ALA A 226 -17.57 19.27 18.21
CA ALA A 226 -17.49 19.05 19.66
C ALA A 226 -18.78 19.33 20.47
N GLU A 227 -19.94 19.57 19.85
CA GLU A 227 -21.12 20.14 20.53
C GLU A 227 -22.44 19.37 20.36
N ASP A 228 -22.52 18.31 19.54
CA ASP A 228 -23.78 17.58 19.36
C ASP A 228 -23.87 16.30 20.22
N VAL A 229 -24.76 16.35 21.23
CA VAL A 229 -25.04 15.30 22.24
C VAL A 229 -25.96 14.18 21.70
N TRP A 230 -26.41 14.26 20.44
CA TRP A 230 -27.58 13.51 19.96
C TRP A 230 -27.27 12.09 19.46
N GLU A 231 -26.01 11.72 19.25
CA GLU A 231 -25.61 10.35 18.94
C GLU A 231 -24.46 9.85 19.84
N PRO A 232 -24.75 9.01 20.86
CA PRO A 232 -23.73 8.51 21.78
C PRO A 232 -22.72 7.56 21.13
N ASN A 233 -22.95 7.11 19.88
CA ASN A 233 -22.15 6.07 19.22
C ASN A 233 -21.42 6.55 17.95
N TRP A 234 -21.34 7.87 17.69
CA TRP A 234 -20.56 8.36 16.55
C TRP A 234 -19.07 8.06 16.74
N GLN A 235 -18.48 7.35 15.78
CA GLN A 235 -17.04 7.09 15.72
C GLN A 235 -16.43 7.90 14.58
N SER A 236 -15.39 8.68 14.87
CA SER A 236 -14.61 9.35 13.83
C SER A 236 -14.13 8.32 12.81
N CYS A 237 -14.33 8.59 11.53
CA CYS A 237 -13.99 7.61 10.50
C CYS A 237 -13.47 8.27 9.22
N ARG A 238 -12.56 7.56 8.57
CA ARG A 238 -12.07 7.89 7.23
C ARG A 238 -12.90 7.13 6.20
N ARG A 239 -13.52 7.84 5.26
CA ARG A 239 -14.36 7.25 4.22
C ARG A 239 -13.88 7.65 2.84
N LEU A 240 -13.85 6.68 1.93
CA LEU A 240 -13.64 6.92 0.51
C LEU A 240 -14.92 7.52 -0.07
N ILE A 241 -14.82 8.72 -0.61
CA ILE A 241 -15.86 9.37 -1.39
C ILE A 241 -15.50 9.22 -2.86
N TYR A 242 -16.40 8.61 -3.62
CA TYR A 242 -16.27 8.54 -5.07
C TYR A 242 -16.45 9.93 -5.65
N VAL A 243 -15.48 10.37 -6.45
CA VAL A 243 -15.56 11.63 -7.19
C VAL A 243 -15.34 11.33 -8.65
N GLN A 244 -16.24 11.84 -9.48
CA GLN A 244 -16.12 11.73 -10.92
C GLN A 244 -14.89 12.53 -11.39
N ARG A 245 -13.99 11.89 -12.16
CA ARG A 245 -12.81 12.58 -12.70
C ARG A 245 -13.24 13.70 -13.65
N SER A 246 -12.55 14.84 -13.59
CA SER A 246 -12.77 15.94 -14.53
C SER A 246 -12.44 15.51 -15.96
N ALA A 247 -13.30 15.90 -16.92
CA ALA A 247 -13.11 15.63 -18.34
C ALA A 247 -12.22 16.68 -19.05
N GLN A 248 -11.65 17.65 -18.32
CA GLN A 248 -10.74 18.64 -18.92
C GLN A 248 -9.44 17.97 -19.38
N LYS A 249 -9.13 18.13 -20.69
CA LYS A 249 -7.91 17.62 -21.34
C LYS A 249 -6.66 18.11 -20.60
N GLY A 250 -5.83 17.19 -20.11
CA GLY A 250 -4.57 17.49 -19.43
C GLY A 250 -4.31 16.66 -18.17
N TYR A 251 -5.36 16.04 -17.61
CA TYR A 251 -5.30 15.22 -16.39
C TYR A 251 -5.68 13.74 -16.61
N SER A 252 -5.49 13.24 -17.84
CA SER A 252 -5.75 11.84 -18.24
C SER A 252 -4.47 11.02 -18.31
#